data_AF-A0A3N5PIX0-F1
#
_entry.id   AF-A0A3N5PIX0-F1
#
_cell.length_a   1.000
_cell.length_b   1.000
_cell.length_c   1.000
_cell.angle_alpha   90.00
_cell.angle_beta   90.00
_cell.angle_gamma   90.00
#
_symmetry.space_group_name_H-M   'P 1'
#
loop_
_entity.id
_entity.type
_entity.pdbx_description
1 polymer ?
#
loop_
_entity_poly.entity_id
_entity_poly.type
_entity_poly.pdbx_seq_one_letter_code
_entity_poly.pdbx_strand_id
1 'polypeptide(L)'
;MNCHVGIDIGAVSATAALLVDGRDQAAATAAFGENFKFEKILSSGHALYLSTYRRTRGKPLAAATELIEQIIAAFGTDGVKGICLTGSGSKLSADKLGVPMLNEFKSISVGLSAMGCDVRTVFEMGGESSKYLRLARNADGSFGIVDYSTNGDCAAGTGSFIDQQAGRLKYAVEDIGKIVLDAERAAQVAGRCSVFAKSDMIHAQQKGYTPAEVLRGLCNAVARNFRTAVVRSHPVEGPVAFIGGVAANAAVVRAMREAFELDESQMLVPAGFSHISAIGAAVSAAKADHAVNLAHMDDLRAASDTAHGTFSRQDPLKMDNVLLLRDRVTPYIPPATGKIDACLGIDIGSVSTNVVAISQDGELIKEVYVRTKGRPIEVVAAALVDLEKELGSRLNIRGVGTTGSGRELIGELIGADTINDEITAHKTGATYVGKKMLGGRVPDTIFEIGGQDSKFISLQDGVVVDFTMNEACAAGTGSFLEERAEELDISIVGQFAKMALASEEPIRLGERCTVFM
;
A
#
# COMPACT_ATOMS: atom_id res chain seq x y z
N MET A 1 -8.29 17.25 40.14
CA MET A 1 -7.44 17.40 38.94
C MET A 1 -8.36 17.47 37.74
N ASN A 2 -8.12 18.40 36.83
CA ASN A 2 -8.89 18.53 35.60
C ASN A 2 -7.97 18.32 34.39
N CYS A 3 -8.50 17.73 33.32
CA CYS A 3 -7.76 17.59 32.06
C CYS A 3 -8.63 17.89 30.84
N HIS A 4 -7.99 18.42 29.79
CA HIS A 4 -8.52 18.46 28.44
C HIS A 4 -7.77 17.46 27.58
N VAL A 5 -8.50 16.72 26.74
CA VAL A 5 -8.01 15.57 26.01
C VAL A 5 -8.11 15.81 24.52
N GLY A 6 -7.02 15.51 23.82
CA GLY A 6 -7.01 15.37 22.38
C GLY A 6 -6.62 13.95 22.02
N ILE A 7 -7.34 13.32 21.10
CA ILE A 7 -7.00 11.98 20.61
C ILE A 7 -6.93 12.00 19.09
N ASP A 8 -5.79 11.58 18.54
CA ASP A 8 -5.60 11.35 17.12
C ASP A 8 -5.77 9.85 16.84
N ILE A 9 -6.86 9.51 16.14
CA ILE A 9 -7.21 8.14 15.77
C ILE A 9 -6.98 8.02 14.26
N GLY A 10 -5.80 7.57 13.87
CA GLY A 10 -5.48 7.23 12.49
C GLY A 10 -5.87 5.78 12.14
N ALA A 11 -5.71 5.42 10.86
CA ALA A 11 -5.96 4.05 10.42
C ALA A 11 -4.99 3.03 11.02
N VAL A 12 -3.72 3.40 11.23
CA VAL A 12 -2.66 2.50 11.72
C VAL A 12 -2.42 2.64 13.22
N SER A 13 -2.67 3.82 13.79
CA SER A 13 -2.33 4.13 15.18
C SER A 13 -3.31 5.08 15.85
N ALA A 14 -3.35 5.01 17.17
CA ALA A 14 -4.04 5.97 18.02
C ALA A 14 -3.05 6.58 19.02
N THR A 15 -3.14 7.90 19.23
CA THR A 15 -2.36 8.65 20.21
C THR A 15 -3.24 9.65 20.95
N ALA A 16 -2.89 9.97 22.19
CA ALA A 16 -3.60 10.94 23.01
C ALA A 16 -2.63 11.94 23.64
N ALA A 17 -3.10 13.18 23.77
CA ALA A 17 -2.43 14.27 24.47
C ALA A 17 -3.39 14.83 25.53
N LEU A 18 -2.86 15.09 26.73
CA LEU A 18 -3.62 15.68 27.83
C LEU A 18 -2.99 16.99 28.27
N LEU A 19 -3.86 17.99 28.45
CA LEU A 19 -3.52 19.26 29.07
C LEU A 19 -4.09 19.27 30.48
N VAL A 20 -3.19 19.28 31.46
CA VAL A 20 -3.52 19.37 32.89
C VAL A 20 -3.03 20.72 33.40
N ASP A 21 -3.70 21.31 34.38
CA ASP A 21 -3.19 22.52 35.05
C ASP A 21 -1.77 22.26 35.57
N GLY A 22 -0.81 23.15 35.28
CA GLY A 22 0.58 22.99 35.67
C GLY A 22 0.78 22.82 37.19
N ARG A 23 -0.16 23.31 38.01
CA ARG A 23 -0.15 23.12 39.46
C ARG A 23 -0.42 21.67 39.89
N ASP A 24 -1.11 20.91 39.07
CA ASP A 24 -1.50 19.51 39.32
C ASP A 24 -0.50 18.50 38.72
N GLN A 25 0.62 18.97 38.13
CA GLN A 25 1.60 18.13 37.43
C GLN A 25 2.10 16.93 38.27
N ALA A 26 2.46 17.14 39.54
CA ALA A 26 2.97 16.07 40.38
C ALA A 26 1.91 14.97 40.61
N ALA A 27 0.67 15.37 40.88
CA ALA A 27 -0.44 14.45 41.11
C ALA A 27 -0.84 13.71 39.82
N ALA A 28 -0.87 14.40 38.69
CA ALA A 28 -1.15 13.79 37.38
C ALA A 28 -0.08 12.76 36.99
N THR A 29 1.20 13.07 37.22
CA THR A 29 2.31 12.13 36.94
C THR A 29 2.17 10.84 37.74
N ALA A 30 1.76 10.94 39.02
CA ALA A 30 1.51 9.78 39.85
C ALA A 30 0.29 8.96 39.39
N ALA A 31 -0.76 9.61 38.88
CA ALA A 31 -1.99 8.96 38.42
C ALA A 31 -1.80 8.17 37.11
N PHE A 32 -0.98 8.66 36.19
CA PHE A 32 -0.82 8.02 34.88
C PHE A 32 0.19 6.87 34.84
N GLY A 33 1.13 6.82 35.78
CA GLY A 33 2.21 5.82 35.76
C GLY A 33 2.99 5.84 34.44
N GLU A 34 3.15 4.66 33.82
CA GLU A 34 3.87 4.53 32.53
C GLU A 34 2.99 4.79 31.29
N ASN A 35 1.68 4.93 31.45
CA ASN A 35 0.76 5.04 30.31
C ASN A 35 0.82 6.39 29.60
N PHE A 36 1.16 7.45 30.35
CA PHE A 36 1.34 8.79 29.82
C PHE A 36 2.63 9.42 30.35
N LYS A 37 3.42 9.94 29.43
CA LYS A 37 4.69 10.59 29.73
C LYS A 37 4.49 12.10 29.79
N PHE A 38 4.97 12.73 30.87
CA PHE A 38 5.11 14.18 30.93
C PHE A 38 6.12 14.65 29.87
N GLU A 39 5.70 15.60 29.05
CA GLU A 39 6.51 16.16 27.97
C GLU A 39 7.11 17.51 28.39
N LYS A 40 6.25 18.50 28.66
CA LYS A 40 6.65 19.84 29.11
C LYS A 40 5.48 20.66 29.66
N ILE A 41 5.77 21.82 30.24
CA ILE A 41 4.76 22.85 30.50
C ILE A 41 4.67 23.78 29.27
N LEU A 42 3.46 23.96 28.74
CA LEU A 42 3.19 24.85 27.61
C LEU A 42 3.17 26.32 28.07
N SER A 43 3.30 27.25 27.12
CA SER A 43 3.17 28.69 27.38
C SER A 43 1.80 29.09 27.96
N SER A 44 0.78 28.25 27.77
CA SER A 44 -0.54 28.40 28.38
C SER A 44 -0.58 28.04 29.87
N GLY A 45 0.52 27.59 30.47
CA GLY A 45 0.58 27.14 31.87
C GLY A 45 0.12 25.70 32.11
N HIS A 46 -0.30 24.98 31.06
CA HIS A 46 -0.72 23.58 31.18
C HIS A 46 0.49 22.63 31.09
N ALA A 47 0.52 21.61 31.94
CA ALA A 47 1.39 20.45 31.80
C ALA A 47 0.85 19.53 30.69
N LEU A 48 1.70 19.23 29.70
CA LEU A 48 1.40 18.35 28.59
C LEU A 48 1.84 16.92 28.90
N TYR A 49 0.92 15.97 28.73
CA TYR A 49 1.16 14.53 28.82
C TYR A 49 0.83 13.86 27.50
N LEU A 50 1.66 12.89 27.09
CA LEU A 50 1.51 12.14 25.84
C LEU A 50 1.37 10.66 26.14
N SER A 51 0.41 9.98 25.50
CA SER A 51 0.24 8.54 25.63
C SER A 51 1.43 7.76 25.08
N THR A 52 1.53 6.47 25.42
CA THR A 52 2.29 5.55 24.58
C THR A 52 1.68 5.47 23.17
N TYR A 53 2.53 5.38 22.14
CA TYR A 53 2.07 5.16 20.76
C TYR A 53 1.43 3.77 20.65
N ARG A 54 0.22 3.69 20.10
CA ARG A 54 -0.51 2.41 19.97
C ARG A 54 -0.88 2.14 18.53
N ARG A 55 -0.65 0.91 18.08
CA ARG A 55 -1.17 0.44 16.80
C ARG A 55 -2.62 -0.01 16.94
N THR A 56 -3.49 0.45 16.05
CA THR A 56 -4.92 0.08 16.05
C THR A 56 -5.15 -1.37 15.62
N ARG A 57 -4.26 -1.91 14.76
CA ARG A 57 -4.39 -3.25 14.15
C ARG A 57 -5.79 -3.48 13.55
N GLY A 58 -6.30 -2.47 12.83
CA GLY A 58 -7.64 -2.52 12.23
C GLY A 58 -8.80 -2.30 13.20
N LYS A 59 -8.52 -1.99 14.49
CA LYS A 59 -9.53 -1.73 15.52
C LYS A 59 -9.44 -0.29 16.08
N PRO A 60 -9.66 0.75 15.24
CA PRO A 60 -9.53 2.14 15.68
C PRO A 60 -10.50 2.51 16.81
N LEU A 61 -11.71 1.94 16.80
CA LEU A 61 -12.73 2.20 17.82
C LEU A 61 -12.34 1.62 19.19
N ALA A 62 -11.82 0.39 19.22
CA ALA A 62 -11.31 -0.24 20.43
C ALA A 62 -10.14 0.56 21.02
N ALA A 63 -9.18 0.94 20.17
CA ALA A 63 -8.03 1.74 20.60
C ALA A 63 -8.44 3.11 21.19
N ALA A 64 -9.45 3.75 20.59
CA ALA A 64 -10.02 4.99 21.12
C ALA A 64 -10.70 4.78 22.49
N THR A 65 -11.48 3.71 22.60
CA THR A 65 -12.19 3.35 23.85
C THR A 65 -11.20 3.13 24.98
N GLU A 66 -10.19 2.28 24.76
CA GLU A 66 -9.14 1.99 25.75
C GLU A 66 -8.37 3.24 26.20
N LEU A 67 -8.05 4.16 25.27
CA LEU A 67 -7.37 5.41 25.62
C LEU A 67 -8.24 6.28 26.53
N ILE A 68 -9.54 6.42 26.22
CA ILE A 68 -10.45 7.23 27.02
C ILE A 68 -10.67 6.59 28.40
N GLU A 69 -10.84 5.27 28.47
CA GLU A 69 -11.01 4.56 29.73
C GLU A 69 -9.81 4.73 30.67
N GLN A 70 -8.59 4.69 30.14
CA GLN A 70 -7.39 4.94 30.93
C GLN A 70 -7.33 6.36 31.47
N ILE A 71 -7.80 7.34 30.69
CA ILE A 71 -7.88 8.73 31.13
C ILE A 71 -8.94 8.88 32.23
N ILE A 72 -10.11 8.28 32.06
CA ILE A 72 -11.18 8.26 33.06
C ILE A 72 -10.70 7.58 34.34
N ALA A 73 -9.96 6.47 34.24
CA ALA A 73 -9.40 5.78 35.41
C ALA A 73 -8.44 6.68 36.21
N ALA A 74 -7.71 7.58 35.54
CA ALA A 74 -6.76 8.49 36.19
C ALA A 74 -7.41 9.78 36.75
N PHE A 75 -8.44 10.33 36.09
CA PHE A 75 -9.01 11.65 36.41
C PHE A 75 -10.43 11.59 36.99
N GLY A 76 -11.10 10.44 36.89
CA GLY A 76 -12.54 10.33 37.06
C GLY A 76 -13.29 10.98 35.89
N THR A 77 -14.57 10.65 35.74
CA THR A 77 -15.44 11.25 34.71
C THR A 77 -15.52 12.77 34.85
N ASP A 78 -15.66 13.27 36.08
CA ASP A 78 -15.81 14.70 36.35
C ASP A 78 -14.50 15.48 36.15
N GLY A 79 -13.35 14.80 36.16
CA GLY A 79 -12.05 15.41 35.91
C GLY A 79 -11.77 15.67 34.42
N VAL A 80 -12.49 15.01 33.51
CA VAL A 80 -12.35 15.21 32.07
C VAL A 80 -13.24 16.37 31.62
N LYS A 81 -12.64 17.53 31.36
CA LYS A 81 -13.38 18.77 31.04
C LYS A 81 -13.70 18.95 29.57
N GLY A 82 -12.92 18.34 28.68
CA GLY A 82 -13.13 18.43 27.24
C GLY A 82 -12.41 17.29 26.51
N ILE A 83 -13.03 16.79 25.45
CA ILE A 83 -12.44 15.82 24.52
C ILE A 83 -12.62 16.38 23.11
N CYS A 84 -11.56 16.34 22.32
CA CYS A 84 -11.64 16.58 20.88
C CYS A 84 -10.88 15.48 20.15
N LEU A 85 -11.47 14.96 19.07
CA LEU A 85 -10.87 13.90 18.27
C LEU A 85 -10.35 14.44 16.93
N THR A 86 -9.33 13.79 16.38
CA THR A 86 -8.81 14.03 15.02
C THR A 86 -8.33 12.72 14.40
N GLY A 87 -7.89 12.76 13.15
CA GLY A 87 -7.43 11.56 12.41
C GLY A 87 -8.52 10.86 11.61
N SER A 88 -8.11 10.07 10.62
CA SER A 88 -9.00 9.42 9.65
C SER A 88 -9.98 8.41 10.25
N GLY A 89 -9.63 7.78 11.37
CA GLY A 89 -10.43 6.79 12.08
C GLY A 89 -11.32 7.35 13.19
N SER A 90 -11.38 8.68 13.37
CA SER A 90 -12.06 9.28 14.52
C SER A 90 -13.57 9.47 14.36
N LYS A 91 -14.10 9.49 13.13
CA LYS A 91 -15.50 9.85 12.86
C LYS A 91 -16.50 9.02 13.65
N LEU A 92 -16.38 7.69 13.59
CA LEU A 92 -17.30 6.80 14.28
C LEU A 92 -17.24 6.99 15.81
N SER A 93 -16.04 7.16 16.37
CA SER A 93 -15.85 7.41 17.80
C SER A 93 -16.42 8.78 18.22
N ALA A 94 -16.26 9.80 17.37
CA ALA A 94 -16.78 11.14 17.61
C ALA A 94 -18.31 11.17 17.61
N ASP A 95 -18.92 10.54 16.60
CA ASP A 95 -20.38 10.45 16.46
C ASP A 95 -21.00 9.69 17.66
N LYS A 96 -20.34 8.63 18.14
CA LYS A 96 -20.80 7.84 19.29
C LYS A 96 -20.66 8.58 20.62
N LEU A 97 -19.57 9.31 20.84
CA LEU A 97 -19.36 10.07 22.07
C LEU A 97 -20.08 11.42 22.07
N GLY A 98 -20.47 11.95 20.89
CA GLY A 98 -21.01 13.29 20.74
C GLY A 98 -19.95 14.38 20.98
N VAL A 99 -18.69 14.13 20.61
CA VAL A 99 -17.56 15.06 20.85
C VAL A 99 -17.10 15.73 19.56
N PRO A 100 -16.55 16.96 19.62
CA PRO A 100 -16.12 17.68 18.42
C PRO A 100 -14.91 17.02 17.75
N MET A 101 -14.89 17.11 16.42
CA MET A 101 -13.73 16.73 15.61
C MET A 101 -12.95 17.96 15.13
N LEU A 102 -11.62 17.88 15.21
CA LEU A 102 -10.72 18.84 14.60
C LEU A 102 -10.13 18.25 13.32
N ASN A 103 -10.14 19.03 12.24
CA ASN A 103 -9.49 18.65 10.98
C ASN A 103 -7.98 18.39 11.19
N GLU A 104 -7.43 17.32 10.60
CA GLU A 104 -6.03 16.91 10.79
C GLU A 104 -5.03 18.03 10.47
N PHE A 105 -5.16 18.72 9.33
CA PHE A 105 -4.26 19.80 8.96
C PHE A 105 -4.30 20.93 10.00
N LYS A 106 -5.51 21.29 10.44
CA LYS A 106 -5.67 22.31 11.48
C LYS A 106 -5.10 21.84 12.82
N SER A 107 -5.25 20.56 13.17
CA SER A 107 -4.69 19.98 14.39
C SER A 107 -3.16 20.05 14.40
N ILE A 108 -2.50 19.77 13.27
CA ILE A 108 -1.05 19.90 13.13
C ILE A 108 -0.60 21.35 13.36
N SER A 109 -1.27 22.29 12.69
CA SER A 109 -0.98 23.72 12.83
C SER A 109 -1.16 24.22 14.28
N VAL A 110 -2.24 23.83 14.94
CA VAL A 110 -2.51 24.21 16.35
C VAL A 110 -1.50 23.55 17.29
N GLY A 111 -1.18 22.27 17.07
CA GLY A 111 -0.24 21.51 17.88
C GLY A 111 1.18 22.09 17.82
N LEU A 112 1.69 22.38 16.63
CA LEU A 112 3.01 23.02 16.46
C LEU A 112 3.06 24.42 17.06
N SER A 113 1.96 25.18 16.96
CA SER A 113 1.84 26.50 17.60
C SER A 113 1.95 26.39 19.12
N ALA A 114 1.23 25.45 19.71
CA ALA A 114 1.23 25.21 21.16
C ALA A 114 2.59 24.69 21.65
N MET A 115 3.27 23.89 20.82
CA MET A 115 4.63 23.43 21.09
C MET A 115 5.67 24.55 20.94
N GLY A 116 5.33 25.69 20.35
CA GLY A 116 6.25 26.81 20.16
C GLY A 116 7.39 26.49 19.18
N CYS A 117 7.18 25.54 18.26
CA CYS A 117 8.17 25.20 17.25
C CYS A 117 8.29 26.35 16.24
N ASP A 118 9.51 26.77 15.91
CA ASP A 118 9.72 27.76 14.85
C ASP A 118 9.93 27.05 13.52
N VAL A 119 8.87 26.93 12.73
CA VAL A 119 8.83 26.15 11.48
C VAL A 119 8.02 26.86 10.41
N ARG A 120 8.41 26.65 9.15
CA ARG A 120 7.71 27.18 7.97
C ARG A 120 7.14 26.09 7.08
N THR A 121 7.77 24.93 7.06
CA THR A 121 7.28 23.76 6.33
C THR A 121 7.11 22.58 7.27
N VAL A 122 6.07 21.78 7.05
CA VAL A 122 5.84 20.53 7.77
C VAL A 122 5.77 19.40 6.77
N PHE A 123 6.58 18.38 7.02
CA PHE A 123 6.46 17.06 6.41
C PHE A 123 5.82 16.15 7.47
N GLU A 124 4.66 15.58 7.17
CA GLU A 124 4.01 14.58 8.02
C GLU A 124 4.00 13.25 7.28
N MET A 125 4.48 12.20 7.91
CA MET A 125 4.45 10.85 7.33
C MET A 125 3.87 9.86 8.34
N GLY A 126 2.62 9.49 8.09
CA GLY A 126 1.86 8.52 8.85
C GLY A 126 1.91 7.13 8.22
N GLY A 127 1.06 6.24 8.71
CA GLY A 127 0.93 4.88 8.16
C GLY A 127 0.23 4.85 6.80
N GLU A 128 -0.91 5.54 6.67
CA GLU A 128 -1.76 5.52 5.47
C GLU A 128 -1.60 6.76 4.58
N SER A 129 -1.28 7.91 5.16
CA SER A 129 -1.16 9.17 4.44
C SER A 129 0.10 9.92 4.83
N SER A 130 0.53 10.78 3.92
CA SER A 130 1.64 11.67 4.07
C SER A 130 1.22 13.06 3.60
N LYS A 131 1.57 14.09 4.39
CA LYS A 131 1.12 15.46 4.18
C LYS A 131 2.29 16.42 4.10
N TYR A 132 2.12 17.45 3.29
CA TYR A 132 2.96 18.63 3.21
C TYR A 132 2.13 19.84 3.64
N LEU A 133 2.66 20.68 4.53
CA LEU A 133 2.06 21.96 4.88
C LEU A 133 3.10 23.06 4.81
N ARG A 134 2.69 24.24 4.33
CA ARG A 134 3.41 25.49 4.51
C ARG A 134 2.65 26.37 5.49
N LEU A 135 3.36 26.86 6.48
CA LEU A 135 2.82 27.63 7.59
C LEU A 135 3.27 29.08 7.51
N ALA A 136 2.39 29.98 7.94
CA ALA A 136 2.71 31.37 8.20
C ALA A 136 2.28 31.74 9.62
N ARG A 137 2.99 32.64 10.27
CA ARG A 137 2.59 33.16 11.58
C ARG A 137 1.47 34.20 11.42
N ASN A 138 0.42 34.03 12.19
CA ASN A 138 -0.64 35.00 12.37
C ASN A 138 -0.18 36.09 13.35
N ALA A 139 -0.94 37.19 13.41
CA ALA A 139 -0.65 38.32 14.31
C ALA A 139 -0.66 37.93 15.81
N ASP A 140 -1.43 36.90 16.18
CA ASP A 140 -1.50 36.35 17.54
C ASP A 140 -0.37 35.33 17.85
N GLY A 141 0.57 35.14 16.92
CA GLY A 141 1.68 34.20 17.04
C GLY A 141 1.34 32.75 16.70
N SER A 142 0.07 32.42 16.45
CA SER A 142 -0.35 31.09 16.00
C SER A 142 0.01 30.83 14.53
N PHE A 143 0.07 29.57 14.12
CA PHE A 143 0.26 29.22 12.71
C PHE A 143 -1.07 29.23 11.94
N GLY A 144 -1.06 29.85 10.77
CA GLY A 144 -2.00 29.64 9.68
C GLY A 144 -1.38 28.73 8.61
N ILE A 145 -2.23 28.02 7.86
CA ILE A 145 -1.79 27.17 6.74
C ILE A 145 -1.97 27.97 5.45
N VAL A 146 -0.87 28.21 4.75
CA VAL A 146 -0.87 28.98 3.50
C VAL A 146 -0.85 28.11 2.26
N ASP A 147 -0.42 26.86 2.41
CA ASP A 147 -0.35 25.88 1.33
C ASP A 147 -0.33 24.47 1.92
N TYR A 148 -0.88 23.50 1.22
CA TYR A 148 -0.86 22.11 1.66
C TYR A 148 -1.04 21.14 0.50
N SER A 149 -0.50 19.94 0.69
CA SER A 149 -0.65 18.82 -0.24
C SER A 149 -0.66 17.52 0.55
N THR A 150 -1.26 16.47 0.01
CA THR A 150 -1.32 15.16 0.65
C THR A 150 -1.30 14.07 -0.41
N ASN A 151 -0.82 12.89 -0.03
CA ASN A 151 -1.19 11.65 -0.70
C ASN A 151 -2.15 10.85 0.20
N GLY A 152 -2.80 9.84 -0.38
CA GLY A 152 -3.74 8.96 0.33
C GLY A 152 -4.14 7.74 -0.50
N ASP A 153 -3.92 7.79 -1.82
CA ASP A 153 -4.28 6.69 -2.71
C ASP A 153 -3.17 5.65 -2.88
N CYS A 154 -1.95 5.90 -2.37
CA CYS A 154 -0.78 5.03 -2.57
C CYS A 154 0.09 4.92 -1.31
N ALA A 155 0.44 3.69 -0.92
CA ALA A 155 1.28 3.41 0.23
C ALA A 155 2.78 3.68 0.01
N ALA A 156 3.27 3.74 -1.24
CA ALA A 156 4.70 3.77 -1.56
C ALA A 156 5.51 4.90 -0.90
N GLY A 157 4.85 5.94 -0.39
CA GLY A 157 5.43 7.07 0.34
C GLY A 157 4.97 7.18 1.81
N THR A 158 4.54 6.08 2.42
CA THR A 158 3.95 6.05 3.77
C THR A 158 4.58 4.94 4.64
N GLY A 159 4.29 4.97 5.94
CA GLY A 159 4.79 3.98 6.89
C GLY A 159 4.35 2.56 6.59
N SER A 160 3.12 2.34 6.08
CA SER A 160 2.63 1.00 5.77
C SER A 160 3.43 0.31 4.67
N PHE A 161 4.00 1.06 3.71
CA PHE A 161 4.89 0.46 2.71
C PHE A 161 6.17 -0.08 3.33
N ILE A 162 6.77 0.70 4.24
CA ILE A 162 7.97 0.25 4.97
C ILE A 162 7.65 -0.97 5.83
N ASP A 163 6.54 -0.90 6.57
CA ASP A 163 6.07 -1.98 7.45
C ASP A 163 5.89 -3.29 6.69
N GLN A 164 5.20 -3.24 5.54
CA GLN A 164 4.97 -4.43 4.73
C GLN A 164 6.27 -5.01 4.14
N GLN A 165 7.19 -4.15 3.68
CA GLN A 165 8.48 -4.62 3.15
C GLN A 165 9.39 -5.19 4.25
N ALA A 166 9.42 -4.57 5.42
CA ALA A 166 10.19 -5.05 6.55
C ALA A 166 9.67 -6.40 7.06
N GLY A 167 8.35 -6.57 7.14
CA GLY A 167 7.71 -7.83 7.49
C GLY A 167 8.13 -8.98 6.55
N ARG A 168 8.31 -8.72 5.25
CA ARG A 168 8.81 -9.71 4.28
C ARG A 168 10.25 -10.15 4.55
N LEU A 169 11.07 -9.24 5.08
CA LEU A 169 12.42 -9.54 5.56
C LEU A 169 12.45 -10.03 7.01
N LYS A 170 11.27 -10.22 7.64
CA LYS A 170 11.09 -10.67 9.02
C LYS A 170 11.64 -9.68 10.07
N TYR A 171 11.59 -8.38 9.77
CA TYR A 171 11.92 -7.32 10.71
C TYR A 171 10.68 -6.53 11.13
N ALA A 172 10.67 -6.06 12.38
CA ALA A 172 9.70 -5.06 12.82
C ALA A 172 10.07 -3.68 12.25
N VAL A 173 9.07 -2.87 11.91
CA VAL A 173 9.29 -1.53 11.33
C VAL A 173 10.05 -0.60 12.28
N GLU A 174 9.85 -0.79 13.58
CA GLU A 174 10.50 -0.06 14.67
C GLU A 174 12.02 -0.31 14.75
N ASP A 175 12.48 -1.47 14.27
CA ASP A 175 13.90 -1.86 14.35
C ASP A 175 14.72 -1.36 13.15
N ILE A 176 14.06 -1.02 12.04
CA ILE A 176 14.72 -0.62 10.78
C ILE A 176 15.70 0.51 11.00
N GLY A 177 15.31 1.52 11.79
CA GLY A 177 16.16 2.68 12.07
C GLY A 177 17.53 2.25 12.61
N LYS A 178 17.57 1.29 13.52
CA LYS A 178 18.83 0.78 14.09
C LYS A 178 19.59 -0.09 13.08
N ILE A 179 18.88 -0.98 12.38
CA ILE A 179 19.48 -1.92 11.42
C ILE A 179 20.19 -1.17 10.28
N VAL A 180 19.60 -0.07 9.81
CA VAL A 180 20.06 0.65 8.62
C VAL A 180 21.20 1.64 8.89
N LEU A 181 21.33 2.14 10.12
CA LEU A 181 22.32 3.18 10.44
C LEU A 181 23.77 2.73 10.19
N ASP A 182 24.04 1.43 10.34
CA ASP A 182 25.37 0.83 10.12
C ASP A 182 25.61 0.41 8.66
N ALA A 183 24.60 0.49 7.78
CA ALA A 183 24.74 0.07 6.39
C ALA A 183 25.51 1.12 5.58
N GLU A 184 26.69 0.79 5.07
CA GLU A 184 27.53 1.71 4.27
C GLU A 184 26.97 1.95 2.86
N ARG A 185 26.30 0.95 2.28
CA ARG A 185 25.71 0.99 0.94
C ARG A 185 24.19 0.91 1.01
N ALA A 186 23.54 1.27 -0.10
CA ALA A 186 22.11 1.14 -0.27
C ALA A 186 21.82 0.39 -1.56
N ALA A 187 20.92 -0.60 -1.50
CA ALA A 187 20.40 -1.23 -2.70
C ALA A 187 19.53 -0.24 -3.48
N GLN A 188 19.53 -0.35 -4.80
CA GLN A 188 18.61 0.42 -5.63
C GLN A 188 17.23 -0.24 -5.61
N VAL A 189 16.31 0.32 -4.84
CA VAL A 189 14.89 -0.07 -4.81
C VAL A 189 14.10 1.02 -5.53
N ALA A 190 13.29 0.69 -6.53
CA ALA A 190 12.60 1.68 -7.35
C ALA A 190 11.53 2.44 -6.53
N GLY A 191 10.90 1.75 -5.56
CA GLY A 191 9.86 2.34 -4.72
C GLY A 191 8.52 2.50 -5.44
N ARG A 192 8.18 1.58 -6.34
CA ARG A 192 6.85 1.56 -6.99
C ARG A 192 5.80 1.04 -6.00
N CYS A 193 4.82 0.27 -6.45
CA CYS A 193 3.92 -0.47 -5.57
C CYS A 193 4.67 -1.52 -4.72
N SER A 194 4.12 -1.83 -3.54
CA SER A 194 4.62 -2.87 -2.63
C SER A 194 4.88 -4.22 -3.33
N VAL A 195 4.00 -4.65 -4.24
CA VAL A 195 4.16 -5.90 -5.01
C VAL A 195 5.47 -5.88 -5.82
N PHE A 196 5.75 -4.77 -6.50
CA PHE A 196 6.98 -4.60 -7.28
C PHE A 196 8.22 -4.45 -6.38
N ALA A 197 8.08 -3.75 -5.26
CA ALA A 197 9.16 -3.63 -4.28
C ALA A 197 9.62 -5.00 -3.75
N LYS A 198 8.72 -6.00 -3.65
CA LYS A 198 9.08 -7.41 -3.37
C LYS A 198 10.17 -7.91 -4.31
N SER A 199 9.94 -7.69 -5.61
CA SER A 199 10.80 -8.20 -6.68
C SER A 199 12.12 -7.45 -6.70
N ASP A 200 12.09 -6.13 -6.53
CA ASP A 200 13.29 -5.30 -6.38
C ASP A 200 14.18 -5.78 -5.22
N MET A 201 13.58 -6.08 -4.07
CA MET A 201 14.29 -6.55 -2.87
C MET A 201 14.89 -7.93 -3.07
N ILE A 202 14.15 -8.87 -3.66
CA ILE A 202 14.66 -10.22 -3.98
C ILE A 202 15.84 -10.11 -4.95
N HIS A 203 15.72 -9.30 -5.99
CA HIS A 203 16.79 -9.07 -6.96
C HIS A 203 18.03 -8.44 -6.31
N ALA A 204 17.85 -7.48 -5.40
CA ALA A 204 18.95 -6.92 -4.63
C ALA A 204 19.66 -7.98 -3.77
N GLN A 205 18.91 -8.85 -3.09
CA GLN A 205 19.50 -9.96 -2.33
C GLN A 205 20.28 -10.92 -3.23
N GLN A 206 19.78 -11.24 -4.42
CA GLN A 206 20.47 -12.09 -5.41
C GLN A 206 21.77 -11.44 -5.92
N LYS A 207 21.83 -10.10 -5.95
CA LYS A 207 23.06 -9.34 -6.25
C LYS A 207 24.03 -9.23 -5.07
N GLY A 208 23.72 -9.85 -3.94
CA GLY A 208 24.58 -9.90 -2.75
C GLY A 208 24.42 -8.73 -1.79
N TYR A 209 23.35 -7.92 -1.92
CA TYR A 209 23.05 -6.91 -0.91
C TYR A 209 22.54 -7.57 0.38
N THR A 210 23.05 -7.10 1.51
CA THR A 210 22.60 -7.48 2.83
C THR A 210 21.20 -6.93 3.13
N PRO A 211 20.45 -7.52 4.08
CA PRO A 211 19.15 -6.98 4.48
C PRO A 211 19.20 -5.51 4.91
N ALA A 212 20.27 -5.09 5.60
CA ALA A 212 20.44 -3.70 6.04
C ALA A 212 20.60 -2.74 4.85
N GLU A 213 21.39 -3.11 3.83
CA GLU A 213 21.54 -2.31 2.61
C GLU A 213 20.24 -2.25 1.78
N VAL A 214 19.45 -3.34 1.77
CA VAL A 214 18.13 -3.38 1.14
C VAL A 214 17.14 -2.44 1.86
N LEU A 215 17.09 -2.51 3.19
CA LEU A 215 16.26 -1.62 4.01
C LEU A 215 16.70 -0.15 3.87
N ARG A 216 18.00 0.13 3.72
CA ARG A 216 18.48 1.49 3.40
C ARG A 216 17.94 1.98 2.06
N GLY A 217 17.99 1.11 1.04
CA GLY A 217 17.40 1.37 -0.28
C GLY A 217 15.90 1.70 -0.21
N LEU A 218 15.18 0.99 0.67
CA LEU A 218 13.77 1.18 0.94
C LEU A 218 13.47 2.53 1.59
N CYS A 219 14.22 2.93 2.63
CA CYS A 219 14.09 4.25 3.26
C CYS A 219 14.32 5.38 2.24
N ASN A 220 15.34 5.24 1.39
CA ASN A 220 15.63 6.18 0.31
C ASN A 220 14.49 6.25 -0.71
N ALA A 221 13.88 5.10 -1.04
CA ALA A 221 12.74 5.04 -1.94
C ALA A 221 11.52 5.79 -1.39
N VAL A 222 11.20 5.61 -0.11
CA VAL A 222 10.09 6.32 0.55
C VAL A 222 10.30 7.83 0.56
N ALA A 223 11.52 8.29 0.88
CA ALA A 223 11.82 9.73 0.86
C ALA A 223 11.69 10.34 -0.55
N ARG A 224 12.19 9.65 -1.59
CA ARG A 224 12.00 10.07 -2.98
C ARG A 224 10.52 10.13 -3.36
N ASN A 225 9.74 9.12 -2.97
CA ASN A 225 8.30 9.07 -3.24
C ASN A 225 7.53 10.17 -2.52
N PHE A 226 7.90 10.48 -1.28
CA PHE A 226 7.32 11.62 -0.56
C PHE A 226 7.59 12.92 -1.33
N ARG A 227 8.82 13.14 -1.80
CA ARG A 227 9.17 14.30 -2.62
C ARG A 227 8.37 14.37 -3.91
N THR A 228 8.26 13.29 -4.67
CA THR A 228 7.59 13.30 -5.98
C THR A 228 6.07 13.26 -5.90
N ALA A 229 5.49 12.57 -4.91
CA ALA A 229 4.04 12.37 -4.82
C ALA A 229 3.33 13.39 -3.92
N VAL A 230 3.98 13.81 -2.83
CA VAL A 230 3.39 14.72 -1.82
C VAL A 230 3.85 16.15 -2.05
N VAL A 231 5.16 16.41 -2.03
CA VAL A 231 5.70 17.77 -2.15
C VAL A 231 5.64 18.29 -3.59
N ARG A 232 5.92 17.45 -4.59
CA ARG A 232 5.88 17.81 -6.02
C ARG A 232 6.70 19.07 -6.29
N SER A 233 6.05 20.14 -6.73
CA SER A 233 6.65 21.45 -7.05
C SER A 233 6.43 22.49 -5.95
N HIS A 234 5.86 22.13 -4.80
CA HIS A 234 5.63 23.10 -3.71
C HIS A 234 6.96 23.56 -3.09
N PRO A 235 7.10 24.84 -2.72
CA PRO A 235 8.33 25.39 -2.16
C PRO A 235 8.60 24.86 -0.75
N VAL A 236 9.82 24.40 -0.48
CA VAL A 236 10.22 23.95 0.86
C VAL A 236 11.01 25.07 1.55
N GLU A 237 10.44 25.65 2.61
CA GLU A 237 11.05 26.73 3.37
C GLU A 237 11.47 26.25 4.76
N GLY A 238 12.74 26.44 5.11
CA GLY A 238 13.24 26.12 6.45
C GLY A 238 12.83 27.17 7.51
N PRO A 239 12.78 26.78 8.80
CA PRO A 239 12.99 25.42 9.30
C PRO A 239 11.81 24.49 9.00
N VAL A 240 12.12 23.22 8.70
CA VAL A 240 11.17 22.16 8.38
C VAL A 240 10.95 21.26 9.60
N ALA A 241 9.70 20.99 9.97
CA ALA A 241 9.36 19.94 10.92
C ALA A 241 9.03 18.63 10.20
N PHE A 242 9.66 17.53 10.60
CA PHE A 242 9.25 16.18 10.20
C PHE A 242 8.52 15.49 11.35
N ILE A 243 7.24 15.18 11.13
CA ILE A 243 6.30 14.66 12.13
C ILE A 243 5.58 13.39 11.64
N GLY A 244 4.75 12.78 12.50
CA GLY A 244 4.05 11.54 12.22
C GLY A 244 4.84 10.30 12.69
N GLY A 245 4.19 9.14 12.66
CA GLY A 245 4.77 7.91 13.23
C GLY A 245 6.11 7.50 12.60
N VAL A 246 6.30 7.75 11.30
CA VAL A 246 7.52 7.37 10.58
C VAL A 246 8.73 8.24 10.98
N ALA A 247 8.51 9.42 11.55
CA ALA A 247 9.60 10.27 12.05
C ALA A 247 10.38 9.62 13.23
N ALA A 248 9.85 8.55 13.84
CA ALA A 248 10.58 7.73 14.81
C ALA A 248 11.75 6.96 14.16
N ASN A 249 11.70 6.70 12.85
CA ASN A 249 12.70 5.93 12.14
C ASN A 249 13.86 6.84 11.68
N ALA A 250 14.97 6.79 12.41
CA ALA A 250 16.16 7.61 12.14
C ALA A 250 16.71 7.44 10.71
N ALA A 251 16.57 6.25 10.11
CA ALA A 251 17.01 6.03 8.73
C ALA A 251 16.12 6.75 7.71
N VAL A 252 14.81 6.85 7.97
CA VAL A 252 13.90 7.65 7.13
C VAL A 252 14.15 9.15 7.34
N VAL A 253 14.40 9.59 8.57
CA VAL A 253 14.79 10.99 8.84
C VAL A 253 16.03 11.37 8.03
N ARG A 254 17.05 10.51 8.04
CA ARG A 254 18.26 10.69 7.21
C ARG A 254 17.93 10.71 5.71
N ALA A 255 17.14 9.75 5.23
CA ALA A 255 16.75 9.69 3.82
C ALA A 255 15.96 10.93 3.37
N MET A 256 15.11 11.49 4.22
CA MET A 256 14.37 12.73 3.98
C MET A 256 15.32 13.93 3.87
N ARG A 257 16.29 14.05 4.79
CA ARG A 257 17.33 15.09 4.70
C ARG A 257 18.11 14.99 3.40
N GLU A 258 18.57 13.79 3.03
CA GLU A 258 19.30 13.55 1.78
C GLU A 258 18.43 13.87 0.55
N ALA A 259 17.15 13.47 0.53
CA ALA A 259 16.26 13.66 -0.62
C ALA A 259 15.87 15.12 -0.89
N PHE A 260 15.88 15.97 0.15
CA PHE A 260 15.56 17.39 0.08
C PHE A 260 16.77 18.31 0.24
N GLU A 261 17.98 17.75 0.36
CA GLU A 261 19.23 18.50 0.55
C GLU A 261 19.17 19.41 1.80
N LEU A 262 18.59 18.90 2.89
CA LEU A 262 18.43 19.62 4.16
C LEU A 262 19.41 19.09 5.21
N ASP A 263 20.02 19.99 5.98
CA ASP A 263 20.83 19.62 7.14
C ASP A 263 20.01 19.50 8.45
N GLU A 264 20.68 19.20 9.56
CA GLU A 264 20.02 19.04 10.87
C GLU A 264 19.43 20.33 11.44
N SER A 265 20.00 21.49 11.07
CA SER A 265 19.51 22.81 11.47
C SER A 265 18.29 23.22 10.64
N GLN A 266 18.16 22.68 9.42
CA GLN A 266 17.07 22.99 8.51
C GLN A 266 15.88 22.04 8.64
N MET A 267 16.09 20.77 9.03
CA MET A 267 15.00 19.82 9.28
C MET A 267 15.08 19.20 10.67
N LEU A 268 14.10 19.53 11.51
CA LEU A 268 13.97 19.06 12.88
C LEU A 268 12.85 18.04 13.04
N VAL A 269 13.03 17.11 13.97
CA VAL A 269 11.97 16.20 14.44
C VAL A 269 11.58 16.69 15.83
N PRO A 270 10.41 17.34 16.01
CA PRO A 270 10.05 17.93 17.30
C PRO A 270 9.79 16.84 18.34
N ALA A 271 9.97 17.19 19.61
CA ALA A 271 9.54 16.31 20.69
C ALA A 271 8.02 16.10 20.62
N GLY A 272 7.56 14.87 20.86
CA GLY A 272 6.16 14.49 20.61
C GLY A 272 5.77 14.44 19.12
N PHE A 273 6.71 14.28 18.18
CA PHE A 273 6.48 14.24 16.72
C PHE A 273 5.27 13.38 16.28
N SER A 274 5.00 12.27 16.96
CA SER A 274 3.89 11.35 16.65
C SER A 274 2.55 11.76 17.26
N HIS A 275 2.53 12.80 18.10
CA HIS A 275 1.38 13.26 18.88
C HIS A 275 0.95 14.69 18.54
N ILE A 276 1.60 15.36 17.60
CA ILE A 276 1.35 16.77 17.27
C ILE A 276 -0.13 17.05 16.96
N SER A 277 -0.79 16.18 16.20
CA SER A 277 -2.23 16.29 15.90
C SER A 277 -3.09 16.14 17.16
N ALA A 278 -2.79 15.16 18.02
CA ALA A 278 -3.48 14.97 19.30
C ALA A 278 -3.29 16.19 20.22
N ILE A 279 -2.08 16.79 20.26
CA ILE A 279 -1.81 18.03 21.00
C ILE A 279 -2.71 19.16 20.47
N GLY A 280 -2.82 19.31 19.16
CA GLY A 280 -3.69 20.31 18.54
C GLY A 280 -5.17 20.13 18.92
N ALA A 281 -5.65 18.88 18.92
CA ALA A 281 -7.00 18.54 19.37
C ALA A 281 -7.20 18.87 20.86
N ALA A 282 -6.23 18.56 21.72
CA ALA A 282 -6.31 18.85 23.16
C ALA A 282 -6.38 20.36 23.44
N VAL A 283 -5.59 21.15 22.72
CA VAL A 283 -5.63 22.62 22.78
C VAL A 283 -6.98 23.15 22.30
N SER A 284 -7.56 22.56 21.26
CA SER A 284 -8.89 22.92 20.79
C SER A 284 -9.97 22.59 21.82
N ALA A 285 -9.89 21.43 22.47
CA ALA A 285 -10.79 21.05 23.56
C ALA A 285 -10.71 22.02 24.75
N ALA A 286 -9.50 22.45 25.12
CA ALA A 286 -9.29 23.44 26.18
C ALA A 286 -9.85 24.83 25.84
N LYS A 287 -9.85 25.23 24.57
CA LYS A 287 -10.40 26.51 24.12
C LYS A 287 -11.93 26.51 24.00
N ALA A 288 -12.52 25.38 23.60
CA ALA A 288 -13.95 25.27 23.36
C ALA A 288 -14.77 25.20 24.66
N ASP A 289 -14.15 24.83 25.79
CA ASP A 289 -14.77 24.63 27.10
C ASP A 289 -16.10 23.84 27.03
N HIS A 290 -16.14 22.85 26.12
CA HIS A 290 -17.33 22.05 25.90
C HIS A 290 -17.33 20.88 26.88
N ALA A 291 -18.28 20.90 27.82
CA ALA A 291 -18.48 19.81 28.76
C ALA A 291 -18.79 18.52 27.99
N VAL A 292 -18.02 17.47 28.27
CA VAL A 292 -18.22 16.15 27.65
C VAL A 292 -19.17 15.33 28.50
N ASN A 293 -20.20 14.78 27.87
CA ASN A 293 -21.05 13.80 28.51
C ASN A 293 -20.46 12.39 28.34
N LEU A 294 -19.70 11.93 29.33
CA LEU A 294 -19.12 10.59 29.32
C LEU A 294 -20.14 9.46 29.57
N ALA A 295 -21.43 9.77 29.75
CA ALA A 295 -22.48 8.74 29.80
C ALA A 295 -22.57 7.94 28.48
N HIS A 296 -22.11 8.50 27.36
CA HIS A 296 -22.07 7.82 26.06
C HIS A 296 -20.90 6.82 25.91
N MET A 297 -20.11 6.60 26.96
CA MET A 297 -19.03 5.60 26.94
C MET A 297 -19.56 4.17 26.73
N ASP A 298 -20.76 3.86 27.22
CA ASP A 298 -21.37 2.54 27.02
C ASP A 298 -21.76 2.32 25.55
N ASP A 299 -22.17 3.37 24.83
CA ASP A 299 -22.44 3.31 23.39
C ASP A 299 -21.15 3.08 22.59
N LEU A 300 -20.04 3.68 23.03
CA LEU A 300 -18.73 3.47 22.41
C LEU A 300 -18.22 2.04 22.63
N ARG A 301 -18.34 1.50 23.85
CA ARG A 301 -18.00 0.10 24.19
C ARG A 301 -18.80 -0.89 23.37
N ALA A 302 -20.13 -0.72 23.35
CA ALA A 302 -21.03 -1.59 22.59
C ALA A 302 -20.67 -1.60 21.10
N ALA A 303 -20.32 -0.42 20.53
CA ALA A 303 -19.90 -0.32 19.13
C ALA A 303 -18.51 -0.94 18.88
N SER A 304 -17.60 -0.90 19.86
CA SER A 304 -16.28 -1.56 19.79
C SER A 304 -16.41 -3.09 19.77
N ASP A 305 -17.28 -3.65 20.61
CA ASP A 305 -17.47 -5.10 20.74
C ASP A 305 -18.24 -5.71 19.58
N THR A 306 -19.14 -4.93 18.96
CA THR A 306 -20.02 -5.43 17.90
C THR A 306 -19.54 -5.15 16.49
N ALA A 307 -18.41 -4.45 16.29
CA ALA A 307 -17.92 -3.83 15.04
C ALA A 307 -18.29 -4.51 13.71
N HIS A 308 -19.57 -4.53 13.38
CA HIS A 308 -20.17 -4.76 12.08
C HIS A 308 -20.38 -3.35 11.55
N GLY A 309 -19.32 -2.76 10.99
CA GLY A 309 -19.46 -1.52 10.25
C GLY A 309 -20.52 -1.71 9.16
N THR A 310 -21.41 -0.74 9.00
CA THR A 310 -22.24 -0.66 7.79
C THR A 310 -21.35 -0.22 6.65
N PHE A 311 -20.73 -1.18 5.98
CA PHE A 311 -19.97 -0.93 4.75
C PHE A 311 -20.92 -0.87 3.56
N SER A 312 -20.59 -0.02 2.59
CA SER A 312 -21.26 -0.10 1.28
C SER A 312 -21.02 -1.49 0.69
N ARG A 313 -22.06 -2.08 0.13
CA ARG A 313 -22.04 -3.39 -0.52
C ARG A 313 -22.22 -3.22 -2.02
N GLN A 314 -21.77 -4.19 -2.79
CA GLN A 314 -22.04 -4.31 -4.23
C GLN A 314 -22.91 -5.53 -4.51
N ASP A 315 -23.45 -5.59 -5.72
CA ASP A 315 -24.13 -6.79 -6.19
C ASP A 315 -23.16 -7.98 -6.29
N PRO A 316 -23.63 -9.23 -6.09
CA PRO A 316 -22.83 -10.43 -6.30
C PRO A 316 -22.17 -10.48 -7.67
N LEU A 317 -20.98 -11.08 -7.74
CA LEU A 317 -20.32 -11.36 -9.00
C LEU A 317 -21.12 -12.40 -9.80
N LYS A 318 -21.44 -12.07 -11.06
CA LYS A 318 -22.18 -12.94 -11.98
C LYS A 318 -21.35 -13.29 -13.20
N MET A 319 -21.50 -14.53 -13.68
CA MET A 319 -20.82 -15.05 -14.87
C MET A 319 -21.73 -15.07 -16.11
N ASP A 320 -22.95 -14.54 -16.01
CA ASP A 320 -23.98 -14.63 -17.07
C ASP A 320 -23.53 -14.03 -18.42
N ASN A 321 -22.63 -13.04 -18.38
CA ASN A 321 -22.07 -12.37 -19.57
C ASN A 321 -20.65 -12.82 -19.91
N VAL A 322 -20.16 -13.92 -19.32
CA VAL A 322 -18.78 -14.39 -19.48
C VAL A 322 -18.74 -15.68 -20.28
N LEU A 323 -17.96 -15.66 -21.37
CA LEU A 323 -17.73 -16.83 -22.21
C LEU A 323 -16.35 -17.43 -21.94
N LEU A 324 -16.31 -18.60 -21.30
CA LEU A 324 -15.07 -19.31 -21.03
C LEU A 324 -14.67 -20.20 -22.21
N LEU A 325 -13.88 -19.65 -23.15
CA LEU A 325 -13.42 -20.38 -24.32
C LEU A 325 -12.54 -21.60 -23.98
N ARG A 326 -11.82 -21.55 -22.85
CA ARG A 326 -11.05 -22.69 -22.33
C ARG A 326 -11.91 -23.94 -22.09
N ASP A 327 -13.19 -23.76 -21.73
CA ASP A 327 -14.11 -24.87 -21.47
C ASP A 327 -14.68 -25.47 -22.77
N ARG A 328 -14.38 -24.86 -23.93
CA ARG A 328 -14.79 -25.30 -25.27
C ARG A 328 -13.66 -25.97 -26.05
N VAL A 329 -12.46 -26.02 -25.49
CA VAL A 329 -11.30 -26.64 -26.14
C VAL A 329 -11.52 -28.16 -26.18
N THR A 330 -11.49 -28.73 -27.39
CA THR A 330 -11.51 -30.18 -27.56
C THR A 330 -10.10 -30.74 -27.48
N PRO A 331 -9.84 -31.82 -26.72
CA PRO A 331 -8.53 -32.46 -26.69
C PRO A 331 -8.08 -32.86 -28.10
N TYR A 332 -6.86 -32.47 -28.47
CA TYR A 332 -6.28 -32.88 -29.74
C TYR A 332 -6.02 -34.39 -29.74
N ILE A 333 -6.46 -35.06 -30.80
CA ILE A 333 -6.21 -36.48 -31.02
C ILE A 333 -5.14 -36.60 -32.11
N PRO A 334 -3.89 -36.98 -31.75
CA PRO A 334 -2.85 -37.21 -32.72
C PRO A 334 -3.27 -38.31 -33.72
N PRO A 335 -2.93 -38.18 -35.02
CA PRO A 335 -3.09 -39.28 -35.97
C PRO A 335 -2.41 -40.55 -35.47
N ALA A 336 -2.92 -41.73 -35.81
CA ALA A 336 -2.34 -43.00 -35.35
C ALA A 336 -0.87 -43.17 -35.80
N THR A 337 -0.57 -42.72 -37.02
CA THR A 337 0.76 -42.81 -37.65
C THR A 337 1.16 -41.50 -38.31
N GLY A 338 2.47 -41.28 -38.50
CA GLY A 338 3.00 -40.13 -39.24
C GLY A 338 3.41 -38.95 -38.34
N LYS A 339 4.15 -38.02 -38.95
CA LYS A 339 4.56 -36.78 -38.27
C LYS A 339 3.47 -35.72 -38.37
N ILE A 340 3.36 -34.89 -37.35
CA ILE A 340 2.46 -33.75 -37.26
C ILE A 340 3.28 -32.50 -37.52
N ASP A 341 2.93 -31.77 -38.57
CA ASP A 341 3.49 -30.44 -38.79
C ASP A 341 2.88 -29.44 -37.80
N ALA A 342 3.75 -28.77 -37.05
CA ALA A 342 3.34 -27.89 -35.97
C ALA A 342 4.15 -26.60 -35.94
N CYS A 343 3.55 -25.54 -35.37
CA CYS A 343 4.24 -24.31 -35.02
C CYS A 343 4.30 -24.18 -33.50
N LEU A 344 5.40 -23.62 -32.99
CA LEU A 344 5.64 -23.41 -31.57
C LEU A 344 5.51 -21.92 -31.25
N GLY A 345 4.73 -21.59 -30.22
CA GLY A 345 4.66 -20.27 -29.63
C GLY A 345 5.17 -20.31 -28.20
N ILE A 346 6.06 -19.39 -27.84
CA ILE A 346 6.59 -19.28 -26.47
C ILE A 346 6.41 -17.85 -25.97
N ASP A 347 5.66 -17.69 -24.89
CA ASP A 347 5.52 -16.43 -24.16
C ASP A 347 6.35 -16.48 -22.87
N ILE A 348 7.31 -15.57 -22.74
CA ILE A 348 8.28 -15.53 -21.64
C ILE A 348 8.04 -14.29 -20.79
N GLY A 349 7.13 -14.42 -19.82
CA GLY A 349 6.85 -13.40 -18.82
C GLY A 349 7.77 -13.49 -17.60
N SER A 350 7.83 -12.39 -16.83
CA SER A 350 8.56 -12.31 -15.56
C SER A 350 7.99 -13.25 -14.48
N VAL A 351 6.67 -13.50 -14.52
CA VAL A 351 5.95 -14.35 -13.57
C VAL A 351 5.73 -15.77 -14.11
N SER A 352 5.29 -15.90 -15.36
CA SER A 352 4.97 -17.18 -16.01
C SER A 352 5.57 -17.30 -17.40
N THR A 353 5.80 -18.54 -17.81
CA THR A 353 6.23 -18.94 -19.14
C THR A 353 5.18 -19.88 -19.71
N ASN A 354 4.77 -19.62 -20.94
CA ASN A 354 3.77 -20.41 -21.65
C ASN A 354 4.39 -20.97 -22.93
N VAL A 355 4.22 -22.27 -23.17
CA VAL A 355 4.64 -22.93 -24.41
C VAL A 355 3.41 -23.57 -25.04
N VAL A 356 3.19 -23.28 -26.32
CA VAL A 356 2.05 -23.80 -27.07
C VAL A 356 2.53 -24.39 -28.39
N ALA A 357 2.10 -25.61 -28.69
CA ALA A 357 2.26 -26.23 -30.00
C ALA A 357 0.89 -26.29 -30.69
N ILE A 358 0.82 -25.73 -31.91
CA ILE A 358 -0.39 -25.77 -32.75
C ILE A 358 -0.13 -26.54 -34.05
N SER A 359 -1.11 -27.28 -34.54
CA SER A 359 -1.03 -27.95 -35.84
C SER A 359 -1.13 -26.93 -37.00
N GLN A 360 -0.86 -27.36 -38.24
CA GLN A 360 -1.14 -26.53 -39.42
C GLN A 360 -2.63 -26.16 -39.59
N ASP A 361 -3.54 -27.01 -39.12
CA ASP A 361 -4.98 -26.71 -39.06
C ASP A 361 -5.32 -25.80 -37.85
N GLY A 362 -4.29 -25.44 -37.08
CA GLY A 362 -4.31 -24.62 -35.88
C GLY A 362 -5.11 -25.21 -34.73
N GLU A 363 -5.14 -26.53 -34.64
CA GLU A 363 -5.58 -27.23 -33.43
C GLU A 363 -4.51 -27.15 -32.35
N LEU A 364 -4.92 -26.97 -31.09
CA LEU A 364 -4.02 -26.92 -29.95
C LEU A 364 -3.52 -28.33 -29.63
N ILE A 365 -2.28 -28.65 -29.99
CA ILE A 365 -1.67 -29.97 -29.75
C ILE A 365 -1.28 -30.10 -28.28
N LYS A 366 -0.59 -29.09 -27.75
CA LYS A 366 -0.09 -29.08 -26.38
C LYS A 366 0.02 -27.66 -25.86
N GLU A 367 -0.27 -27.49 -24.58
CA GLU A 367 0.05 -26.30 -23.82
C GLU A 367 0.85 -26.66 -22.56
N VAL A 368 1.73 -25.75 -22.17
CA VAL A 368 2.47 -25.78 -20.90
C VAL A 368 2.38 -24.39 -20.30
N TYR A 369 1.90 -24.29 -19.07
CA TYR A 369 1.86 -23.06 -18.29
C TYR A 369 2.61 -23.28 -16.98
N VAL A 370 3.72 -22.56 -16.79
CA VAL A 370 4.61 -22.76 -15.64
C VAL A 370 5.14 -21.42 -15.12
N ARG A 371 5.45 -21.35 -13.83
CA ARG A 371 6.04 -20.13 -13.23
C ARG A 371 7.51 -19.98 -13.68
N THR A 372 7.86 -18.80 -14.19
CA THR A 372 9.22 -18.48 -14.66
C THR A 372 10.22 -18.48 -13.50
N LYS A 373 9.81 -18.01 -12.31
CA LYS A 373 10.65 -17.93 -11.10
C LYS A 373 12.00 -17.23 -11.32
N GLY A 374 12.05 -16.23 -12.22
CA GLY A 374 13.29 -15.53 -12.60
C GLY A 374 14.30 -16.39 -13.36
N ARG A 375 13.89 -17.57 -13.84
CA ARG A 375 14.73 -18.60 -14.46
C ARG A 375 14.25 -18.94 -15.88
N PRO A 376 14.14 -17.95 -16.80
CA PRO A 376 13.47 -18.14 -18.09
C PRO A 376 14.13 -19.22 -18.95
N ILE A 377 15.46 -19.27 -19.00
CA ILE A 377 16.21 -20.25 -19.81
C ILE A 377 15.89 -21.68 -19.35
N GLU A 378 15.97 -21.92 -18.04
CA GLU A 378 15.82 -23.26 -17.47
C GLU A 378 14.36 -23.73 -17.56
N VAL A 379 13.40 -22.82 -17.37
CA VAL A 379 11.97 -23.11 -17.48
C VAL A 379 11.57 -23.42 -18.92
N VAL A 380 12.03 -22.62 -19.89
CA VAL A 380 11.78 -22.90 -21.31
C VAL A 380 12.43 -24.22 -21.72
N ALA A 381 13.69 -24.47 -21.34
CA ALA A 381 14.37 -25.72 -21.65
C ALA A 381 13.62 -26.94 -21.09
N ALA A 382 13.16 -26.88 -19.84
CA ALA A 382 12.37 -27.95 -19.24
C ALA A 382 11.05 -28.18 -19.99
N ALA A 383 10.34 -27.11 -20.37
CA ALA A 383 9.08 -27.22 -21.11
C ALA A 383 9.28 -27.83 -22.51
N LEU A 384 10.37 -27.48 -23.20
CA LEU A 384 10.72 -28.06 -24.50
C LEU A 384 11.11 -29.54 -24.38
N VAL A 385 11.86 -29.91 -23.34
CA VAL A 385 12.21 -31.31 -23.06
C VAL A 385 10.96 -32.14 -22.77
N ASP A 386 9.98 -31.59 -22.05
CA ASP A 386 8.73 -32.30 -21.77
C ASP A 386 7.88 -32.45 -23.04
N LEU A 387 7.85 -31.44 -23.92
CA LEU A 387 7.23 -31.54 -25.25
C LEU A 387 7.92 -32.61 -26.12
N GLU A 388 9.25 -32.65 -26.10
CA GLU A 388 10.05 -33.63 -26.85
C GLU A 388 9.80 -35.06 -26.36
N LYS A 389 9.75 -35.28 -25.05
CA LYS A 389 9.46 -36.60 -24.47
C LYS A 389 8.09 -37.13 -24.89
N GLU A 390 7.08 -36.27 -24.90
CA GLU A 390 5.69 -36.68 -25.17
C GLU A 390 5.43 -36.86 -26.67
N LEU A 391 5.94 -35.95 -27.51
CA LEU A 391 5.55 -35.85 -28.92
C LEU A 391 6.72 -35.64 -29.88
N GLY A 392 7.96 -35.51 -29.41
CA GLY A 392 9.11 -35.08 -30.21
C GLY A 392 9.36 -35.89 -31.47
N SER A 393 9.34 -37.22 -31.39
CA SER A 393 9.50 -38.09 -32.58
C SER A 393 8.35 -37.98 -33.60
N ARG A 394 7.19 -37.51 -33.13
CA ARG A 394 5.96 -37.31 -33.91
C ARG A 394 5.82 -35.87 -34.41
N LEU A 395 6.53 -34.89 -33.87
CA LEU A 395 6.41 -33.49 -34.27
C LEU A 395 7.42 -33.11 -35.34
N ASN A 396 6.99 -32.25 -36.25
CA ASN A 396 7.84 -31.56 -37.19
C ASN A 396 7.59 -30.06 -37.05
N ILE A 397 8.46 -29.39 -36.29
CA ILE A 397 8.32 -27.97 -36.01
C ILE A 397 8.68 -27.18 -37.28
N ARG A 398 7.68 -26.50 -37.84
CA ARG A 398 7.78 -25.71 -39.07
C ARG A 398 8.11 -24.24 -38.83
N GLY A 399 7.86 -23.76 -37.62
CA GLY A 399 8.19 -22.40 -37.22
C GLY A 399 8.05 -22.20 -35.72
N VAL A 400 8.83 -21.26 -35.20
CA VAL A 400 8.91 -20.90 -33.79
C VAL A 400 8.74 -19.39 -33.63
N GLY A 401 7.78 -18.98 -32.81
CA GLY A 401 7.57 -17.59 -32.43
C GLY A 401 7.80 -17.39 -30.94
N THR A 402 8.40 -16.25 -30.58
CA THR A 402 8.59 -15.84 -29.17
C THR A 402 7.96 -14.48 -28.90
N THR A 403 7.45 -14.31 -27.67
CA THR A 403 6.94 -13.04 -27.15
C THR A 403 7.18 -12.96 -25.63
N GLY A 404 6.74 -11.89 -24.98
CA GLY A 404 7.00 -11.66 -23.57
C GLY A 404 8.21 -10.76 -23.31
N SER A 405 8.46 -10.47 -22.03
CA SER A 405 9.65 -9.75 -21.55
C SER A 405 10.99 -10.44 -21.86
N GLY A 406 11.01 -11.78 -21.93
CA GLY A 406 12.22 -12.57 -22.19
C GLY A 406 12.40 -13.00 -23.66
N ARG A 407 11.59 -12.46 -24.58
CA ARG A 407 11.48 -12.93 -25.97
C ARG A 407 12.78 -12.87 -26.76
N GLU A 408 13.57 -11.81 -26.61
CA GLU A 408 14.80 -11.65 -27.41
C GLU A 408 15.85 -12.68 -27.00
N LEU A 409 16.10 -12.79 -25.69
CA LEU A 409 17.04 -13.75 -25.13
C LEU A 409 16.69 -15.19 -25.54
N ILE A 410 15.43 -15.60 -25.34
CA ILE A 410 15.02 -16.97 -25.66
C ILE A 410 14.92 -17.19 -27.16
N GLY A 411 14.44 -16.20 -27.91
CA GLY A 411 14.35 -16.25 -29.36
C GLY A 411 15.71 -16.47 -30.01
N GLU A 412 16.75 -15.78 -29.56
CA GLU A 412 18.12 -16.01 -30.04
C GLU A 412 18.65 -17.40 -29.67
N LEU A 413 18.40 -17.87 -28.44
CA LEU A 413 18.91 -19.16 -27.95
C LEU A 413 18.32 -20.36 -28.69
N ILE A 414 17.04 -20.30 -29.10
CA ILE A 414 16.36 -21.40 -29.77
C ILE A 414 16.31 -21.25 -31.30
N GLY A 415 16.77 -20.10 -31.82
CA GLY A 415 16.67 -19.77 -33.23
C GLY A 415 15.24 -19.53 -33.70
N ALA A 416 14.47 -18.72 -32.95
CA ALA A 416 13.08 -18.41 -33.30
C ALA A 416 12.99 -17.67 -34.65
N ASP A 417 12.03 -18.08 -35.48
CA ASP A 417 11.77 -17.46 -36.79
C ASP A 417 11.15 -16.07 -36.66
N THR A 418 10.46 -15.80 -35.54
CA THR A 418 9.87 -14.50 -35.27
C THR A 418 9.90 -14.15 -33.79
N ILE A 419 10.22 -12.90 -33.50
CA ILE A 419 10.25 -12.32 -32.15
C ILE A 419 9.30 -11.12 -32.19
N ASN A 420 8.16 -11.23 -31.51
CA ASN A 420 7.10 -10.22 -31.56
C ASN A 420 6.86 -9.61 -30.19
N ASP A 421 6.50 -8.32 -30.18
CA ASP A 421 5.97 -7.68 -28.99
C ASP A 421 4.65 -8.33 -28.52
N GLU A 422 4.36 -8.22 -27.22
CA GLU A 422 3.19 -8.85 -26.60
C GLU A 422 1.87 -8.31 -27.19
N ILE A 423 1.81 -7.03 -27.55
CA ILE A 423 0.60 -6.39 -28.08
C ILE A 423 0.21 -7.03 -29.41
N THR A 424 1.19 -7.20 -30.32
CA THR A 424 1.03 -7.87 -31.60
C THR A 424 0.66 -9.34 -31.41
N ALA A 425 1.29 -10.03 -30.45
CA ALA A 425 0.99 -11.43 -30.15
C ALA A 425 -0.45 -11.61 -29.62
N HIS A 426 -0.89 -10.79 -28.66
CA HIS A 426 -2.26 -10.81 -28.13
C HIS A 426 -3.30 -10.52 -29.22
N LYS A 427 -3.09 -9.46 -30.01
CA LYS A 427 -3.96 -9.13 -31.15
C LYS A 427 -4.08 -10.31 -32.10
N THR A 428 -2.96 -10.95 -32.45
CA THR A 428 -2.92 -12.05 -33.42
C THR A 428 -3.62 -13.29 -32.86
N GLY A 429 -3.29 -13.69 -31.62
CA GLY A 429 -3.90 -14.84 -30.96
C GLY A 429 -5.40 -14.66 -30.72
N ALA A 430 -5.83 -13.51 -30.21
CA ALA A 430 -7.24 -13.22 -29.93
C ALA A 430 -8.07 -13.15 -31.23
N THR A 431 -7.52 -12.57 -32.31
CA THR A 431 -8.15 -12.58 -33.63
C THR A 431 -8.30 -13.99 -34.18
N TYR A 432 -7.26 -14.82 -34.03
CA TYR A 432 -7.26 -16.21 -34.49
C TYR A 432 -8.32 -17.03 -33.74
N VAL A 433 -8.31 -16.97 -32.41
CA VAL A 433 -9.27 -17.66 -31.54
C VAL A 433 -10.69 -17.18 -31.81
N GLY A 434 -10.91 -15.88 -31.97
CA GLY A 434 -12.24 -15.34 -32.30
C GLY A 434 -12.77 -15.87 -33.64
N LYS A 435 -11.94 -15.85 -34.69
CA LYS A 435 -12.32 -16.39 -36.00
C LYS A 435 -12.70 -17.87 -35.92
N LYS A 436 -11.92 -18.66 -35.18
CA LYS A 436 -12.09 -20.11 -35.07
C LYS A 436 -13.22 -20.54 -34.14
N MET A 437 -13.32 -19.95 -32.96
CA MET A 437 -14.23 -20.39 -31.88
C MET A 437 -15.50 -19.54 -31.72
N LEU A 438 -15.56 -18.36 -32.35
CA LEU A 438 -16.67 -17.42 -32.24
C LEU A 438 -17.34 -17.13 -33.60
N GLY A 439 -17.25 -18.04 -34.57
CA GLY A 439 -17.95 -17.94 -35.84
C GLY A 439 -17.49 -16.74 -36.69
N GLY A 440 -16.18 -16.49 -36.75
CA GLY A 440 -15.62 -15.38 -37.51
C GLY A 440 -15.56 -14.04 -36.76
N ARG A 441 -16.08 -13.94 -35.54
CA ARG A 441 -16.03 -12.70 -34.75
C ARG A 441 -14.60 -12.38 -34.31
N VAL A 442 -14.16 -11.15 -34.56
CA VAL A 442 -12.87 -10.63 -34.11
C VAL A 442 -13.13 -9.66 -32.96
N PRO A 443 -12.37 -9.72 -31.85
CA PRO A 443 -12.50 -8.74 -30.78
C PRO A 443 -12.11 -7.34 -31.27
N ASP A 444 -12.85 -6.32 -30.81
CA ASP A 444 -12.47 -4.91 -30.95
C ASP A 444 -11.61 -4.43 -29.76
N THR A 445 -11.66 -5.15 -28.64
CA THR A 445 -11.03 -4.75 -27.38
C THR A 445 -10.46 -5.98 -26.70
N ILE A 446 -9.23 -5.88 -26.20
CA ILE A 446 -8.56 -6.92 -25.43
C ILE A 446 -8.17 -6.33 -24.08
N PHE A 447 -8.63 -7.00 -23.01
CA PHE A 447 -8.11 -6.81 -21.67
C PHE A 447 -7.24 -8.00 -21.31
N GLU A 448 -5.98 -7.73 -21.01
CA GLU A 448 -5.03 -8.73 -20.53
C GLU A 448 -4.72 -8.42 -19.06
N ILE A 449 -4.89 -9.42 -18.20
CA ILE A 449 -4.60 -9.29 -16.78
C ILE A 449 -3.42 -10.21 -16.49
N GLY A 450 -2.23 -9.63 -16.54
CA GLY A 450 -0.99 -10.35 -16.36
C GLY A 450 -0.61 -10.51 -14.89
N GLY A 451 0.58 -11.07 -14.69
CA GLY A 451 1.13 -11.23 -13.34
C GLY A 451 1.46 -9.89 -12.70
N GLN A 452 2.27 -9.06 -13.38
CA GLN A 452 2.79 -7.79 -12.83
C GLN A 452 2.13 -6.55 -13.43
N ASP A 453 1.67 -6.65 -14.66
CA ASP A 453 1.01 -5.59 -15.41
C ASP A 453 -0.28 -6.13 -16.03
N SER A 454 -1.13 -5.19 -16.44
CA SER A 454 -2.39 -5.42 -17.12
C SER A 454 -2.43 -4.48 -18.32
N LYS A 455 -3.09 -4.91 -19.39
CA LYS A 455 -3.08 -4.21 -20.66
C LYS A 455 -4.49 -4.03 -21.19
N PHE A 456 -4.72 -2.87 -21.77
CA PHE A 456 -5.86 -2.60 -22.63
C PHE A 456 -5.34 -2.42 -24.05
N ILE A 457 -5.99 -3.07 -25.02
CA ILE A 457 -5.64 -2.97 -26.44
C ILE A 457 -6.96 -2.75 -27.21
N SER A 458 -7.02 -1.67 -27.98
CA SER A 458 -8.13 -1.35 -28.88
C SER A 458 -7.76 -1.68 -30.32
N LEU A 459 -8.69 -2.34 -31.02
CA LEU A 459 -8.54 -2.82 -32.38
C LEU A 459 -9.61 -2.19 -33.28
N GLN A 460 -9.18 -1.70 -34.45
CA GLN A 460 -10.07 -1.29 -35.54
C GLN A 460 -9.72 -2.10 -36.79
N ASP A 461 -10.70 -2.80 -37.35
CA ASP A 461 -10.53 -3.66 -38.54
C ASP A 461 -9.37 -4.67 -38.40
N GLY A 462 -9.13 -5.16 -37.18
CA GLY A 462 -8.05 -6.10 -36.87
C GLY A 462 -6.66 -5.47 -36.71
N VAL A 463 -6.57 -4.14 -36.70
CA VAL A 463 -5.34 -3.37 -36.48
C VAL A 463 -5.37 -2.72 -35.11
N VAL A 464 -4.23 -2.71 -34.40
CA VAL A 464 -4.10 -2.03 -33.11
C VAL A 464 -4.11 -0.52 -33.34
N VAL A 465 -5.08 0.18 -32.73
CA VAL A 465 -5.22 1.64 -32.84
C VAL A 465 -4.89 2.38 -31.55
N ASP A 466 -5.00 1.70 -30.40
CA ASP A 466 -4.64 2.25 -29.10
C ASP A 466 -4.27 1.13 -28.12
N PHE A 467 -3.40 1.41 -27.16
CA PHE A 467 -3.09 0.51 -26.07
C PHE A 467 -2.56 1.26 -24.84
N THR A 468 -2.83 0.73 -23.64
CA THR A 468 -2.28 1.25 -22.38
C THR A 468 -1.94 0.13 -21.42
N MET A 469 -0.99 0.37 -20.51
CA MET A 469 -0.47 -0.61 -19.56
C MET A 469 -0.18 0.05 -18.19
N ASN A 470 -0.34 -0.68 -17.10
CA ASN A 470 0.09 -0.23 -15.76
C ASN A 470 1.52 -0.69 -15.44
N GLU A 471 2.45 0.26 -15.33
CA GLU A 471 3.88 -0.05 -15.07
C GLU A 471 4.34 0.21 -13.63
N ALA A 472 3.51 0.92 -12.85
CA ALA A 472 3.87 1.41 -11.51
C ALA A 472 3.02 0.84 -10.38
N CYS A 473 1.82 0.37 -10.68
CA CYS A 473 0.85 -0.14 -9.72
C CYS A 473 0.47 -1.56 -10.06
N ALA A 474 0.49 -2.48 -9.09
CA ALA A 474 0.00 -3.84 -9.28
C ALA A 474 -1.51 -3.97 -9.06
N ALA A 475 -2.21 -2.88 -8.72
CA ALA A 475 -3.66 -2.88 -8.65
C ALA A 475 -4.23 -3.31 -10.02
N GLY A 476 -5.15 -4.26 -10.00
CA GLY A 476 -5.73 -4.83 -11.23
C GLY A 476 -4.92 -5.95 -11.88
N THR A 477 -3.89 -6.50 -11.21
CA THR A 477 -3.04 -7.59 -11.74
C THR A 477 -3.24 -8.91 -10.97
N GLY A 478 -2.77 -10.02 -11.54
CA GLY A 478 -2.82 -11.34 -10.89
C GLY A 478 -1.97 -11.44 -9.63
N SER A 479 -0.78 -10.80 -9.59
CA SER A 479 0.09 -10.83 -8.39
C SER A 479 -0.56 -10.11 -7.21
N PHE A 480 -1.41 -9.12 -7.47
CA PHE A 480 -2.19 -8.47 -6.42
C PHE A 480 -3.17 -9.46 -5.76
N LEU A 481 -3.98 -10.17 -6.56
CA LEU A 481 -4.92 -11.15 -6.03
C LEU A 481 -4.20 -12.27 -5.28
N GLU A 482 -3.07 -12.74 -5.81
CA GLU A 482 -2.23 -13.73 -5.16
C GLU A 482 -1.74 -13.24 -3.79
N GLU A 483 -1.24 -12.01 -3.69
CA GLU A 483 -0.74 -11.47 -2.42
C GLU A 483 -1.86 -11.27 -1.38
N ARG A 484 -3.05 -10.82 -1.79
CA ARG A 484 -4.20 -10.73 -0.86
C ARG A 484 -4.68 -12.11 -0.40
N ALA A 485 -4.69 -13.07 -1.31
CA ALA A 485 -5.07 -14.44 -0.98
C ALA A 485 -4.09 -15.05 0.04
N GLU A 486 -2.77 -14.88 -0.18
CA GLU A 486 -1.73 -15.31 0.75
C GLU A 486 -1.87 -14.67 2.14
N GLU A 487 -2.14 -13.36 2.23
CA GLU A 487 -2.35 -12.67 3.51
C GLU A 487 -3.58 -13.19 4.29
N LEU A 488 -4.57 -13.72 3.58
CA LEU A 488 -5.78 -14.32 4.15
C LEU A 488 -5.69 -15.84 4.32
N ASP A 489 -4.53 -16.45 4.04
CA ASP A 489 -4.33 -17.91 4.02
C ASP A 489 -5.30 -18.65 3.08
N ILE A 490 -5.60 -18.03 1.93
CA ILE A 490 -6.47 -18.55 0.88
C ILE A 490 -5.63 -18.92 -0.34
N SER A 491 -5.85 -20.11 -0.92
CA SER A 491 -5.19 -20.47 -2.17
C SER A 491 -5.78 -19.68 -3.35
N ILE A 492 -4.92 -18.99 -4.10
CA ILE A 492 -5.33 -18.30 -5.33
C ILE A 492 -5.91 -19.28 -6.37
N VAL A 493 -5.39 -20.52 -6.40
CA VAL A 493 -5.87 -21.58 -7.30
C VAL A 493 -6.97 -22.37 -6.59
N GLY A 494 -8.16 -22.42 -7.19
CA GLY A 494 -9.26 -23.29 -6.77
C GLY A 494 -10.11 -22.79 -5.60
N GLN A 495 -9.57 -21.97 -4.69
CA GLN A 495 -10.32 -21.44 -3.53
C GLN A 495 -10.79 -20.01 -3.75
N PHE A 496 -9.89 -19.08 -4.05
CA PHE A 496 -10.19 -17.64 -4.10
C PHE A 496 -11.39 -17.28 -4.98
N ALA A 497 -11.36 -17.71 -6.25
CA ALA A 497 -12.44 -17.43 -7.21
C ALA A 497 -13.79 -18.03 -6.77
N LYS A 498 -13.77 -19.25 -6.18
CA LYS A 498 -14.98 -19.91 -5.68
C LYS A 498 -15.60 -19.12 -4.53
N MET A 499 -14.79 -18.64 -3.60
CA MET A 499 -15.25 -17.83 -2.47
C MET A 499 -15.80 -16.48 -2.96
N ALA A 500 -15.10 -15.80 -3.86
CA ALA A 500 -15.53 -14.52 -4.42
C ALA A 500 -16.87 -14.63 -5.16
N LEU A 501 -17.05 -15.66 -6.00
CA LEU A 501 -18.29 -15.91 -6.74
C LEU A 501 -19.47 -16.38 -5.86
N ALA A 502 -19.19 -16.94 -4.68
CA ALA A 502 -20.21 -17.37 -3.73
C ALA A 502 -20.70 -16.25 -2.80
N SER A 503 -20.08 -15.07 -2.84
CA SER A 503 -20.44 -13.95 -1.98
C SER A 503 -21.76 -13.29 -2.42
N GLU A 504 -22.76 -13.31 -1.54
CA GLU A 504 -24.06 -12.66 -1.78
C GLU A 504 -24.07 -11.16 -1.46
N GLU A 505 -23.17 -10.71 -0.59
CA GLU A 505 -23.10 -9.31 -0.16
C GLU A 505 -21.65 -8.80 -0.12
N PRO A 506 -20.93 -8.79 -1.26
CA PRO A 506 -19.54 -8.36 -1.30
C PRO A 506 -19.39 -6.90 -0.85
N ILE A 507 -18.38 -6.64 -0.02
CA ILE A 507 -18.06 -5.28 0.43
C ILE A 507 -17.55 -4.48 -0.77
N ARG A 508 -18.04 -3.25 -0.93
CA ARG A 508 -17.52 -2.26 -1.86
C ARG A 508 -16.17 -1.76 -1.38
N LEU A 509 -15.12 -2.45 -1.78
CA LEU A 509 -13.76 -1.94 -1.69
C LEU A 509 -13.62 -0.75 -2.65
N GLY A 510 -13.04 0.35 -2.18
CA GLY A 510 -12.81 1.55 -3.01
C GLY A 510 -11.65 1.37 -3.99
N GLU A 511 -11.32 2.42 -4.73
CA GLU A 511 -10.21 2.45 -5.70
C GLU A 511 -8.84 2.78 -5.05
N ARG A 512 -8.68 2.46 -3.75
CA ARG A 512 -7.50 2.83 -2.96
C ARG A 512 -6.37 1.83 -3.07
N CYS A 513 -5.17 2.22 -2.60
CA CYS A 513 -4.05 1.31 -2.44
C CYS A 513 -4.48 0.07 -1.67
N THR A 514 -4.14 -1.08 -2.21
CA THR A 514 -4.49 -2.37 -1.63
C THR A 514 -3.79 -2.64 -0.31
N VAL A 515 -2.63 -2.01 -0.07
CA VAL A 515 -1.95 -2.04 1.23
C VAL A 515 -2.82 -1.52 2.38
N PHE A 516 -3.85 -0.71 2.07
CA PHE A 516 -4.78 -0.15 3.04
C PHE A 516 -6.11 -0.92 3.13
N MET A 517 -6.34 -1.87 2.22
CA MET A 517 -7.52 -2.74 2.19
C MET A 517 -7.20 -4.04 2.90
#